data_AF-A0A0Q0FZP0-F1
#
_entry.id   AF-A0A0Q0FZP0-F1
#
_cell.length_a   1.000
_cell.length_b   1.000
_cell.length_c   1.000
_cell.angle_alpha   90.00
_cell.angle_beta   90.00
_cell.angle_gamma   90.00
#
_symmetry.space_group_name_H-M   'P 1'
#
loop_
_entity.id
_entity.type
_entity.pdbx_description
1 polymer ?
#
loop_
_entity_poly.entity_id
_entity_poly.type
_entity_poly.pdbx_seq_one_letter_code
_entity_poly.pdbx_strand_id
1 'polypeptide(L)'
;MSLLNRLFRKKSGNENFYPRGPWLIEVGDMFLCKGSFGKRINVDPKTIRFIKIITNDKGPFSDDLFWKFECENIDFYLASESPKAPEFMSMFQELNGFDNEQLALSASSAVNASFVVWDRKAL
;
A
#
# COMPACT_ATOMS: atom_id res chain seq x y z
N MET A 1 -2.64 -23.82 18.13
CA MET A 1 -2.12 -22.97 17.03
C MET A 1 -2.85 -21.64 17.12
N SER A 2 -2.24 -20.64 17.76
CA SER A 2 -2.90 -19.40 18.19
C SER A 2 -3.16 -18.43 17.03
N LEU A 3 -4.36 -17.83 17.00
CA LEU A 3 -4.79 -16.72 16.12
C LEU A 3 -3.81 -15.53 16.09
N LEU A 4 -2.94 -15.39 17.10
CA LEU A 4 -1.93 -14.33 17.17
C LEU A 4 -0.83 -14.40 16.10
N ASN A 5 -0.57 -15.57 15.50
CA ASN A 5 0.51 -15.69 14.51
C ASN A 5 0.14 -15.15 13.11
N ARG A 6 -1.12 -14.74 12.88
CA ARG A 6 -1.55 -14.10 11.62
C ARG A 6 -1.47 -12.57 11.65
N LEU A 7 -1.41 -11.96 12.83
CA LEU A 7 -1.56 -10.51 12.98
C LEU A 7 -0.31 -9.72 12.60
N PHE A 8 0.88 -10.33 12.64
CA PHE A 8 2.11 -9.65 12.24
C PHE A 8 3.00 -10.60 11.46
N ARG A 9 2.84 -10.61 10.13
CA ARG A 9 3.91 -11.12 9.26
C ARG A 9 5.00 -10.05 9.19
N LYS A 10 5.76 -9.89 10.29
CA LYS A 10 6.97 -9.07 10.33
C LYS A 10 8.01 -9.75 9.43
N LYS A 11 7.90 -9.56 8.12
CA LYS A 11 8.93 -9.95 7.16
C LYS A 11 10.02 -8.89 7.26
N SER A 12 10.87 -9.08 8.27
CA SER A 12 12.08 -8.29 8.50
C SER A 12 13.04 -8.48 7.32
N GLY A 13 13.20 -7.41 6.53
CA GLY A 13 14.27 -7.24 5.53
C GLY A 13 13.82 -6.32 4.39
N ASN A 14 14.12 -5.02 4.47
CA ASN A 14 13.89 -3.97 3.46
C ASN A 14 12.45 -3.46 3.21
N GLU A 15 11.63 -3.28 4.25
CA GLU A 15 10.40 -2.50 4.08
C GLU A 15 10.72 -0.99 4.09
N ASN A 16 10.11 -0.24 3.16
CA ASN A 16 10.34 1.20 3.03
C ASN A 16 9.24 1.98 3.76
N PHE A 17 9.47 2.29 5.04
CA PHE A 17 8.55 3.06 5.88
C PHE A 17 8.49 4.57 5.55
N TYR A 18 9.40 5.05 4.70
CA TYR A 18 9.47 6.45 4.30
C TYR A 18 9.50 6.57 2.77
N PRO A 19 8.42 6.16 2.08
CA PRO A 19 8.39 6.10 0.63
C PRO A 19 8.63 7.47 -0.01
N ARG A 20 9.41 7.48 -1.11
CA ARG A 20 9.68 8.67 -1.92
C ARG A 20 9.08 8.56 -3.33
N GLY A 21 8.08 7.69 -3.47
CA GLY A 21 7.49 7.28 -4.73
C GLY A 21 8.18 6.07 -5.36
N PRO A 22 7.81 5.69 -6.59
CA PRO A 22 6.85 6.38 -7.47
C PRO A 22 5.44 6.48 -6.89
N TRP A 23 4.76 7.60 -7.12
CA TRP A 23 3.43 7.88 -6.58
C TRP A 23 2.33 7.59 -7.60
N LEU A 24 1.33 6.80 -7.23
CA LEU A 24 0.13 6.59 -8.03
C LEU A 24 -0.64 7.91 -8.18
N ILE A 25 -0.86 8.32 -9.41
CA ILE A 25 -1.57 9.58 -9.73
C ILE A 25 -2.81 9.37 -10.62
N GLU A 26 -2.95 8.21 -11.25
CA GLU A 26 -4.08 7.85 -12.10
C GLU A 26 -4.29 6.34 -12.12
N VAL A 27 -5.56 5.93 -12.10
CA VAL A 27 -6.02 4.55 -12.20
C VAL A 27 -6.84 4.41 -13.47
N GLY A 28 -6.51 3.42 -14.29
CA GLY A 28 -7.19 3.06 -15.54
C GLY A 28 -6.78 1.65 -15.95
N ASP A 29 -6.83 1.32 -17.24
CA ASP A 29 -6.34 0.03 -17.76
C ASP A 29 -4.87 -0.22 -17.39
N MET A 30 -4.09 0.85 -17.37
CA MET A 30 -2.74 0.93 -16.83
C MET A 30 -2.73 1.99 -15.73
N PHE A 31 -1.96 1.74 -14.67
CA PHE A 31 -1.79 2.71 -13.60
C PHE A 31 -0.67 3.68 -13.95
N LEU A 32 -0.92 4.97 -13.76
CA LEU A 32 0.10 6.00 -13.98
C LEU A 32 0.75 6.37 -12.65
N CYS A 33 2.06 6.16 -12.59
CA CYS A 33 2.88 6.54 -11.46
C CYS A 33 3.83 7.69 -11.82
N LYS A 34 4.06 8.61 -10.89
CA LYS A 34 5.04 9.70 -11.00
C LYS A 34 6.25 9.37 -10.13
N GLY A 35 7.38 9.09 -10.77
CA GLY A 35 8.68 8.95 -10.13
C GLY A 35 9.37 10.28 -9.84
N SER A 36 10.61 10.21 -9.36
CA SER A 36 11.46 11.39 -9.14
C SER A 36 11.64 12.19 -10.43
N PHE A 37 11.84 13.51 -10.30
CA PHE A 37 12.01 14.44 -11.42
C PHE A 37 10.83 14.47 -12.41
N GLY A 38 9.65 14.01 -12.02
CA GLY A 38 8.45 14.05 -12.84
C GLY A 38 8.35 12.95 -13.90
N LYS A 39 9.27 11.97 -13.90
CA LYS A 39 9.20 10.81 -14.80
C LYS A 39 7.88 10.07 -14.59
N ARG A 40 7.14 9.84 -15.68
CA ARG A 40 5.91 9.05 -15.68
C ARG A 40 6.21 7.60 -16.01
N ILE A 41 5.58 6.68 -15.28
CA ILE A 41 5.75 5.24 -15.41
C ILE A 41 4.36 4.61 -15.48
N ASN A 42 4.09 3.84 -16.53
CA ASN A 42 2.88 3.03 -16.63
C ASN A 42 3.14 1.67 -15.98
N VAL A 43 2.22 1.22 -15.14
CA VAL A 43 2.29 -0.06 -14.44
C VAL A 43 1.03 -0.86 -14.77
N ASP A 44 1.21 -2.12 -15.19
CA ASP A 44 0.07 -3.02 -15.41
C ASP A 44 -0.43 -3.50 -14.04
N PRO A 45 -1.68 -3.20 -13.65
CA PRO A 45 -2.24 -3.62 -12.36
C PRO A 45 -2.27 -5.14 -12.17
N LYS A 46 -2.21 -5.93 -13.26
CA LYS A 46 -2.13 -7.40 -13.17
C LYS A 46 -0.82 -7.89 -12.55
N THR A 47 0.22 -7.07 -12.54
CA THR A 47 1.52 -7.40 -11.95
C THR A 47 1.58 -7.17 -10.44
N ILE A 48 0.55 -6.54 -9.84
CA ILE A 48 0.46 -6.34 -8.40
C ILE A 48 0.29 -7.70 -7.71
N ARG A 49 1.23 -8.05 -6.83
CA ARG A 49 1.21 -9.30 -6.05
C ARG A 49 0.61 -9.06 -4.66
N PHE A 50 0.93 -7.93 -4.04
CA PHE A 50 0.42 -7.54 -2.73
C PHE A 50 -0.01 -6.08 -2.71
N ILE A 51 -1.05 -5.78 -1.95
CA ILE A 51 -1.33 -4.44 -1.47
C ILE A 51 -1.06 -4.44 0.03
N LYS A 52 -0.28 -3.47 0.49
CA LYS A 52 0.10 -3.30 1.88
C LYS A 52 -0.21 -1.90 2.36
N ILE A 53 -0.52 -1.76 3.64
CA ILE A 53 -0.44 -0.49 4.34
C ILE A 53 0.89 -0.42 5.07
N ILE A 54 1.60 0.67 4.85
CA ILE A 54 2.86 1.01 5.50
C ILE A 54 2.56 2.18 6.42
N THR A 55 2.81 2.00 7.70
CA THR A 55 2.71 3.07 8.69
C THR A 55 4.10 3.53 9.13
N ASN A 56 4.23 4.78 9.53
CA ASN A 56 5.46 5.30 10.11
C ASN A 56 5.20 6.20 11.33
N ASP A 57 6.29 6.66 11.94
CA ASP A 57 6.32 7.45 13.17
C ASP A 57 6.31 8.97 12.96
N LYS A 58 5.93 9.47 11.77
CA LYS A 58 5.94 10.91 11.45
C LYS A 58 4.62 11.64 11.68
N GLY A 59 3.56 10.90 11.93
CA GLY A 59 2.26 11.47 12.26
C GLY A 59 2.28 12.26 13.57
N PRO A 60 1.27 13.11 13.81
CA PRO A 60 0.15 13.41 12.91
C PRO A 60 0.43 14.60 11.97
N PHE A 61 1.61 15.21 12.02
CA PHE A 61 1.92 16.45 11.28
C PHE A 61 2.45 16.19 9.86
N SER A 62 2.51 14.93 9.45
CA SER A 62 2.96 14.48 8.15
C SER A 62 2.31 13.13 7.85
N ASP A 63 2.12 12.84 6.56
CA ASP A 63 1.69 11.53 6.08
C ASP A 63 2.44 10.40 6.81
N ASP A 64 1.68 9.59 7.54
CA ASP A 64 2.17 8.46 8.31
C ASP A 64 1.55 7.14 7.88
N LEU A 65 0.64 7.16 6.91
CA LEU A 65 -0.04 5.99 6.36
C LEU A 65 0.03 5.99 4.83
N PHE A 66 0.66 4.96 4.27
CA PHE A 66 0.90 4.82 2.84
C PHE A 66 0.40 3.46 2.35
N TRP A 67 -0.26 3.47 1.20
CA TRP A 67 -0.55 2.25 0.45
C TRP A 67 0.68 1.91 -0.39
N LYS A 68 1.16 0.68 -0.27
CA LYS A 68 2.24 0.12 -1.09
C LYS A 68 1.68 -0.98 -1.98
N PHE A 69 1.96 -0.88 -3.27
CA PHE A 69 1.61 -1.87 -4.28
C PHE A 69 2.89 -2.59 -4.67
N GLU A 70 3.05 -3.82 -4.18
CA GLU A 70 4.22 -4.64 -4.49
C GLU A 70 3.99 -5.40 -5.79
N CYS A 71 4.80 -5.09 -6.82
CA CYS A 71 4.67 -5.70 -8.14
C CYS A 71 5.84 -6.65 -8.43
N GLU A 72 5.87 -7.21 -9.64
CA GLU A 72 7.00 -8.01 -10.12
C GLU A 72 8.20 -7.14 -10.48
N ASN A 73 7.96 -5.95 -11.06
CA ASN A 73 9.00 -5.10 -11.62
C ASN A 73 9.30 -3.85 -10.79
N ILE A 74 8.25 -3.15 -10.32
CA ILE A 74 8.40 -1.88 -9.62
C ILE A 74 7.30 -1.71 -8.56
N ASP A 75 7.71 -1.41 -7.35
CA ASP A 75 6.78 -1.03 -6.28
C ASP A 75 6.40 0.45 -6.46
N PHE A 76 5.15 0.77 -6.16
CA PHE A 76 4.66 2.14 -6.16
C PHE A 76 3.75 2.38 -4.96
N TYR A 77 3.46 3.65 -4.71
CA TYR A 77 2.85 4.10 -3.46
C TYR A 77 1.70 5.07 -3.69
N LEU A 78 0.75 5.09 -2.78
CA LEU A 78 -0.28 6.12 -2.66
C LEU A 78 -0.26 6.64 -1.21
N ALA A 79 0.00 7.92 -1.04
CA ALA A 79 -0.14 8.58 0.27
C ALA A 79 -1.61 8.73 0.61
N SER A 80 -1.99 8.46 1.86
CA SER A 80 -3.40 8.46 2.26
C SER A 80 -3.98 9.86 2.37
N GLU A 81 -3.15 10.89 2.55
CA GLU A 81 -3.58 12.30 2.47
C GLU A 81 -3.62 12.83 1.03
N SER A 82 -3.31 12.01 0.01
CA SER A 82 -3.44 12.42 -1.39
C SER A 82 -4.91 12.76 -1.70
N PRO A 83 -5.21 13.85 -2.44
CA PRO A 83 -6.58 14.22 -2.79
C PRO A 83 -7.38 13.13 -3.54
N LYS A 84 -6.68 12.23 -4.24
CA LYS A 84 -7.29 11.10 -4.96
C LYS A 84 -7.37 9.81 -4.14
N ALA A 85 -6.80 9.78 -2.92
CA ALA A 85 -6.76 8.58 -2.10
C ALA A 85 -8.16 8.00 -1.83
N PRO A 86 -9.19 8.79 -1.45
CA PRO A 86 -10.50 8.22 -1.16
C PRO A 86 -11.13 7.45 -2.33
N GLU A 87 -10.97 7.98 -3.55
CA GLU A 87 -11.44 7.35 -4.79
C GLU A 87 -10.71 6.03 -5.04
N PHE A 88 -9.37 6.06 -5.05
CA PHE A 88 -8.56 4.88 -5.35
C PHE A 88 -8.70 3.80 -4.26
N MET A 89 -8.76 4.20 -2.99
CA MET A 89 -8.95 3.28 -1.86
C MET A 89 -10.27 2.52 -1.96
N SER A 90 -11.35 3.19 -2.36
CA SER A 90 -12.66 2.53 -2.55
C SER A 90 -12.55 1.45 -3.62
N MET A 91 -11.90 1.73 -4.75
CA MET A 91 -11.68 0.75 -5.82
C MET A 91 -10.85 -0.46 -5.36
N PHE A 92 -9.81 -0.26 -4.53
CA PHE A 92 -8.99 -1.37 -4.05
C PHE A 92 -9.69 -2.23 -3.00
N GLN A 93 -10.58 -1.64 -2.18
CA GLN A 93 -11.38 -2.38 -1.20
C GLN A 93 -12.43 -3.29 -1.86
N GLU A 94 -12.80 -3.04 -3.12
CA GLU A 94 -13.69 -3.90 -3.91
C GLU A 94 -13.00 -5.15 -4.46
N LEU A 95 -11.66 -5.27 -4.34
CA LEU A 95 -10.96 -6.47 -4.76
C LEU A 95 -11.42 -7.68 -3.95
N ASN A 96 -11.71 -8.79 -4.64
CA ASN A 96 -11.98 -10.05 -3.97
C ASN A 96 -10.81 -10.40 -3.02
N GLY A 97 -11.11 -10.93 -1.83
CA GLY A 97 -10.10 -11.27 -0.83
C GLY A 97 -9.41 -10.08 -0.16
N PHE A 98 -9.90 -8.84 -0.32
CA PHE A 98 -9.38 -7.70 0.42
C PHE A 98 -9.70 -7.81 1.93
N ASP A 99 -8.70 -7.56 2.78
CA ASP A 99 -8.78 -7.65 4.23
C ASP A 99 -9.00 -6.27 4.85
N ASN A 100 -10.28 -5.91 5.02
CA ASN A 100 -10.68 -4.66 5.65
C ASN A 100 -10.35 -4.59 7.15
N GLU A 101 -10.21 -5.73 7.83
CA GLU A 101 -9.81 -5.75 9.24
C GLU A 101 -8.34 -5.34 9.37
N GLN A 102 -7.46 -5.83 8.50
CA GLN A 102 -6.06 -5.42 8.45
C GLN A 102 -5.89 -3.95 8.08
N LEU A 103 -6.74 -3.42 7.20
CA LEU A 103 -6.78 -1.98 6.92
C LEU A 103 -7.13 -1.18 8.18
N ALA A 104 -8.20 -1.56 8.89
CA ALA A 104 -8.60 -0.90 10.13
C ALA A 104 -7.51 -0.98 11.22
N LEU A 105 -6.86 -2.14 11.37
CA LEU A 105 -5.72 -2.32 12.28
C LEU A 105 -4.57 -1.40 11.91
N SER A 106 -4.24 -1.28 10.62
CA SER A 106 -3.15 -0.41 10.17
C SER A 106 -3.38 1.06 10.52
N ALA A 107 -4.62 1.55 10.40
CA ALA A 107 -4.98 2.93 10.76
C ALA A 107 -4.87 3.22 12.27
N SER A 108 -4.77 2.19 13.11
CA SER A 108 -4.55 2.33 14.55
C SER A 108 -3.07 2.25 14.96
N SER A 109 -2.16 2.03 14.01
CA SER A 109 -0.72 1.87 14.27
C SER A 109 -0.02 3.22 14.36
N ALA A 110 0.64 3.47 15.49
CA ALA A 110 1.51 4.64 15.71
C ALA A 110 3.00 4.31 15.55
N VAL A 111 3.33 3.16 14.94
CA VAL A 111 4.70 2.66 14.81
C VAL A 111 4.99 2.25 13.37
N ASN A 112 6.28 2.14 13.03
CA ASN A 112 6.71 1.61 11.75
C ASN A 112 6.25 0.15 11.59
N ALA A 113 5.20 -0.06 10.81
CA ALA A 113 4.60 -1.38 10.59
C ALA A 113 4.09 -1.54 9.15
N SER A 114 3.97 -2.80 8.72
CA SER A 114 3.46 -3.18 7.41
C SER A 114 2.36 -4.22 7.56
N PHE A 115 1.22 -3.96 6.92
CA PHE A 115 0.02 -4.77 6.99
C PHE A 115 -0.34 -5.20 5.57
N VAL A 116 -0.38 -6.49 5.29
CA VAL A 116 -0.86 -6.99 4.00
C VAL A 116 -2.38 -6.94 4.04
N VAL A 117 -2.98 -6.15 3.15
CA VAL A 117 -4.44 -6.00 3.03
C VAL A 117 -5.01 -6.70 1.80
N TRP A 118 -4.14 -7.13 0.88
CA TRP A 118 -4.52 -7.96 -0.25
C TRP A 118 -3.33 -8.78 -0.76
N ASP A 119 -3.58 -10.04 -1.09
CA ASP A 119 -2.61 -10.97 -1.68
C ASP A 119 -3.27 -11.66 -2.89
N ARG A 120 -2.72 -11.45 -4.09
CA ARG A 120 -3.25 -12.03 -5.32
C ARG A 120 -3.29 -13.57 -5.28
N LYS A 121 -2.38 -14.22 -4.56
CA LYS A 121 -2.30 -15.69 -4.49
C LYS A 121 -3.29 -16.29 -3.49
N ALA A 122 -3.93 -15.46 -2.67
CA ALA A 122 -4.95 -15.89 -1.71
C ALA A 122 -6.38 -15.89 -2.30
N LEU A 123 -6.51 -15.55 -3.60
CA LEU A 123 -7.75 -15.57 -4.38
C LEU A 123 -8.18 -16.98 -4.78
#